data_AF-A0A9P0MM18-F1
#
_entry.id   AF-A0A9P0MM18-F1
#
_cell.length_a   1.000
_cell.length_b   1.000
_cell.length_c   1.000
_cell.angle_alpha   90.00
_cell.angle_beta   90.00
_cell.angle_gamma   90.00
#
_symmetry.space_group_name_H-M   'P 1'
#
loop_
_entity.id
_entity.type
_entity.pdbx_description
1 polymer ?
#
loop_
_entity_poly.entity_id
_entity_poly.type
_entity_poly.pdbx_seq_one_letter_code
_entity_poly.pdbx_strand_id
1 'polypeptide(L)'
;MYERITGARGCYRRLNATHQIGCSSERDGSTGVIFYAETTEKLDFILHNGTAPPYIPVMPVKILTADVIRKLVDSGIVSGLVVHANNDTLDYFTHDYQCPNPLSSLDGTCKRDSFWNPHGTAQYNYIPHPNNAHNSQFSCFYYKNSLSE
;
A
#
# COMPACT_ATOMS: atom_id res chain seq x y z
N MET A 1 10.72 -9.81 24.33
CA MET A 1 11.63 -8.69 24.00
C MET A 1 11.05 -8.01 22.77
N TYR A 2 10.85 -6.69 22.79
CA TYR A 2 10.27 -5.92 21.69
C TYR A 2 11.19 -4.73 21.39
N GLU A 3 11.41 -4.45 20.11
CA GLU A 3 12.14 -3.27 19.67
C GLU A 3 11.17 -2.29 19.00
N ARG A 4 11.29 -1.01 19.34
CA ARG A 4 10.46 0.04 18.75
C ARG A 4 11.12 0.53 17.47
N ILE A 5 10.40 0.43 16.35
CA ILE A 5 10.80 1.07 15.10
C ILE A 5 10.55 2.58 15.22
N THR A 6 11.63 3.36 15.18
CA THR A 6 11.58 4.83 15.19
C THR A 6 11.54 5.36 13.75
N GLY A 7 10.93 6.52 13.51
CA GLY A 7 10.89 7.14 12.16
C GLY A 7 9.89 6.53 11.17
N ALA A 8 9.16 5.47 11.52
CA ALA A 8 8.10 4.92 10.70
C ALA A 8 6.93 5.91 10.50
N ARG A 9 6.33 5.89 9.31
CA ARG A 9 5.13 6.65 8.96
C ARG A 9 3.99 5.67 8.67
N GLY A 10 2.88 5.81 9.39
CA GLY A 10 1.70 4.99 9.13
C GLY A 10 0.92 5.47 7.91
N CYS A 11 0.29 4.54 7.21
CA CYS A 11 -0.86 4.82 6.35
C CYS A 11 -2.13 4.89 7.21
N TYR A 12 -3.02 5.84 6.92
CA TYR A 12 -4.21 6.08 7.74
C TYR A 12 -5.47 5.96 6.92
N ARG A 13 -6.53 5.46 7.56
CA ARG A 13 -7.86 5.38 6.99
C ARG A 13 -8.47 6.77 6.86
N ARG A 14 -8.90 7.12 5.65
CA ARG A 14 -9.69 8.31 5.34
C ARG A 14 -11.08 7.89 4.88
N LEU A 15 -12.07 8.71 5.20
CA LEU A 15 -13.46 8.47 4.88
C LEU A 15 -13.92 9.51 3.86
N ASN A 16 -14.63 9.05 2.84
CA ASN A 16 -15.47 9.88 1.98
C ASN A 16 -16.94 9.49 2.25
N ALA A 17 -17.90 10.28 1.76
CA ALA A 17 -19.33 10.08 2.00
C ALA A 17 -19.83 8.66 1.68
N THR A 18 -19.19 7.99 0.72
CA THR A 18 -19.60 6.66 0.23
C THR A 18 -18.57 5.55 0.46
N HIS A 19 -17.30 5.88 0.68
CA HIS A 19 -16.21 4.90 0.67
C HIS A 19 -15.17 5.20 1.76
N GLN A 20 -14.38 4.19 2.09
CA GLN A 20 -13.20 4.31 2.95
C GLN A 20 -11.96 4.01 2.11
N ILE A 21 -10.90 4.78 2.30
CA ILE A 21 -9.61 4.61 1.62
C ILE A 21 -8.47 4.58 2.64
N GLY A 22 -7.33 4.00 2.29
CA GLY A 22 -6.17 3.89 3.18
C GLY A 22 -6.25 2.70 4.14
N CYS A 23 -5.49 2.76 5.23
CA CYS A 23 -5.09 1.58 6.00
C CYS A 23 -5.48 1.67 7.48
N SER A 24 -5.62 0.52 8.14
CA SER A 24 -5.89 0.41 9.58
C SER A 24 -5.25 -0.87 10.10
N SER A 25 -4.78 -0.87 11.34
CA SER A 25 -4.40 -2.10 12.04
C SER A 25 -5.59 -2.68 12.76
N GLU A 26 -5.53 -3.99 13.04
CA GLU A 26 -6.44 -4.69 13.94
C GLU A 26 -6.51 -4.02 15.31
N ARG A 27 -7.64 -4.22 16.01
CA ARG A 27 -7.74 -3.87 17.43
C ARG A 27 -6.66 -4.67 18.17
N ASP A 28 -5.84 -3.97 18.96
CA ASP A 28 -4.67 -4.50 19.66
C ASP A 28 -3.42 -4.77 18.77
N GLY A 29 -3.50 -4.43 17.49
CA GLY A 29 -2.37 -4.39 16.54
C GLY A 29 -2.30 -5.60 15.62
N SER A 30 -1.72 -5.41 14.43
CA SER A 30 -1.48 -6.49 13.46
C SER A 30 -0.07 -7.06 13.64
N THR A 31 0.04 -8.36 13.93
CA THR A 31 1.32 -9.07 14.10
C THR A 31 1.55 -10.09 12.99
N GLY A 32 2.81 -10.37 12.66
CA GLY A 32 3.15 -11.38 11.66
C GLY A 32 4.65 -11.56 11.49
N VAL A 33 5.02 -12.59 10.72
CA VAL A 33 6.41 -12.92 10.41
C VAL A 33 6.96 -11.90 9.42
N ILE A 34 8.03 -11.20 9.80
CA ILE A 34 8.73 -10.28 8.90
C ILE A 34 9.35 -11.08 7.75
N PHE A 35 9.03 -10.71 6.52
CA PHE A 35 9.60 -11.33 5.33
C PHE A 35 10.20 -10.28 4.40
N TYR A 36 11.51 -10.31 4.20
CA TYR A 36 12.19 -9.32 3.38
C TYR A 36 12.14 -9.70 1.90
N ALA A 37 11.35 -8.96 1.13
CA ALA A 37 11.05 -9.24 -0.27
C ALA A 37 11.50 -8.07 -1.17
N GLU A 38 12.71 -8.18 -1.70
CA GLU A 38 13.28 -7.17 -2.61
C GLU A 38 12.74 -7.23 -4.03
N THR A 39 12.14 -8.35 -4.42
CA THR A 39 11.63 -8.58 -5.77
C THR A 39 10.23 -9.17 -5.72
N THR A 40 9.50 -9.03 -6.83
CA THR A 40 8.16 -9.59 -7.01
C THR A 40 8.13 -11.11 -6.87
N GLU A 41 9.21 -11.80 -7.25
CA GLU A 41 9.30 -13.26 -7.18
C GLU A 41 9.42 -13.73 -5.71
N LYS A 42 10.12 -12.96 -4.87
CA LYS A 42 10.16 -13.22 -3.42
C LYS A 42 8.79 -13.00 -2.77
N LEU A 43 8.01 -12.03 -3.24
CA LEU A 43 6.62 -11.87 -2.80
C LEU A 43 5.76 -13.06 -3.23
N ASP A 44 5.89 -13.52 -4.47
CA ASP A 44 5.14 -14.69 -4.95
C ASP A 44 5.50 -15.97 -4.17
N PHE A 45 6.73 -16.08 -3.65
CA PHE A 45 7.12 -17.18 -2.77
C PHE A 45 6.24 -17.25 -1.50
N ILE A 46 6.02 -16.13 -0.80
CA ILE A 46 5.18 -16.16 0.41
C ILE A 46 3.71 -16.43 0.07
N LEU A 47 3.25 -15.99 -1.11
CA LEU A 47 1.88 -16.20 -1.57
C LEU A 47 1.58 -17.66 -1.90
N HIS A 48 2.57 -18.43 -2.37
CA HIS A 48 2.34 -19.80 -2.85
C HIS A 48 2.99 -20.90 -2.00
N ASN A 49 4.15 -20.63 -1.42
CA ASN A 49 4.99 -21.62 -0.74
C ASN A 49 5.26 -21.28 0.73
N GLY A 50 4.73 -20.16 1.23
CA GLY A 50 4.91 -19.73 2.62
C GLY A 50 4.26 -20.72 3.61
N THR A 51 4.97 -21.06 4.68
CA THR A 51 4.53 -22.00 5.71
C THR A 51 4.15 -21.36 7.05
N ALA A 52 4.34 -20.04 7.19
CA ALA A 52 4.20 -19.31 8.45
C ALA A 52 3.38 -18.02 8.34
N PRO A 53 2.14 -18.06 7.79
CA PRO A 53 1.24 -16.92 7.86
C PRO A 53 0.83 -16.62 9.31
N PRO A 54 0.49 -15.36 9.67
CA PRO A 54 0.44 -14.18 8.81
C PRO A 54 1.81 -13.55 8.58
N TYR A 55 2.05 -13.03 7.37
CA TYR A 55 3.29 -12.36 6.98
C TYR A 55 3.20 -10.83 7.05
N ILE A 56 4.35 -10.19 7.28
CA ILE A 56 4.57 -8.75 7.11
C ILE A 56 5.74 -8.59 6.11
N PRO A 57 5.46 -8.52 4.80
CA PRO A 57 6.49 -8.25 3.81
C PRO A 57 7.13 -6.87 4.01
N VAL A 58 8.44 -6.83 3.85
CA VAL A 58 9.27 -5.62 3.82
C VAL A 58 9.82 -5.49 2.41
N MET A 59 9.46 -4.44 1.69
CA MET A 59 9.80 -4.29 0.27
C MET A 59 10.16 -2.87 -0.14
N PRO A 60 10.97 -2.70 -1.20
CA PRO A 60 11.31 -1.38 -1.70
C PRO A 60 10.12 -0.70 -2.40
N VAL A 61 10.08 0.64 -2.39
CA VAL A 61 9.05 1.43 -3.12
C VAL A 61 8.98 1.05 -4.60
N LYS A 62 10.10 0.64 -5.22
CA LYS A 62 10.17 0.30 -6.64
C LYS A 62 9.21 -0.81 -7.07
N ILE A 63 8.93 -1.77 -6.20
CA ILE A 63 8.02 -2.88 -6.51
C ILE A 63 6.59 -2.63 -6.00
N LEU A 64 6.33 -1.47 -5.38
CA LEU A 64 5.02 -1.10 -4.87
C LEU A 64 4.10 -0.64 -6.01
N THR A 65 3.36 -1.58 -6.60
CA THR A 65 2.31 -1.30 -7.60
C THR A 65 0.92 -1.60 -7.06
N ALA A 66 -0.13 -1.07 -7.69
CA ALA A 66 -1.51 -1.33 -7.29
C ALA A 66 -1.84 -2.84 -7.38
N ASP A 67 -1.31 -3.52 -8.39
CA ASP A 67 -1.48 -4.96 -8.56
C ASP A 67 -0.79 -5.77 -7.45
N VAL A 68 0.41 -5.36 -7.03
CA VAL A 68 1.10 -6.00 -5.89
C VAL A 68 0.31 -5.84 -4.61
N ILE A 69 -0.16 -4.62 -4.29
CA ILE A 69 -0.99 -4.39 -3.10
C ILE A 69 -2.25 -5.24 -3.16
N ARG A 70 -2.94 -5.28 -4.30
CA ARG A 70 -4.15 -6.08 -4.48
C ARG A 70 -3.88 -7.57 -4.28
N LYS A 71 -2.81 -8.12 -4.88
CA LYS A 71 -2.40 -9.51 -4.65
C LYS A 71 -2.17 -9.82 -3.17
N LEU A 72 -1.50 -8.92 -2.45
CA LEU A 72 -1.23 -9.10 -1.02
C LEU A 72 -2.52 -9.04 -0.18
N VAL A 73 -3.42 -8.10 -0.48
CA VAL A 73 -4.72 -7.98 0.21
C VAL A 73 -5.61 -9.19 -0.07
N ASP A 74 -5.73 -9.58 -1.34
CA ASP A 74 -6.59 -10.70 -1.78
C ASP A 74 -6.07 -12.05 -1.25
N SER A 75 -4.78 -12.15 -0.92
CA SER A 75 -4.18 -13.38 -0.40
C SER A 75 -4.72 -13.82 0.96
N GLY A 76 -5.16 -12.87 1.81
CA GLY A 76 -5.60 -13.13 3.18
C GLY A 76 -4.51 -13.63 4.14
N ILE A 77 -3.26 -13.81 3.69
CA ILE A 77 -2.15 -14.34 4.50
C ILE A 77 -1.19 -13.24 5.01
N VAL A 78 -1.48 -11.99 4.68
CA VAL A 78 -0.64 -10.83 5.02
C VAL A 78 -1.38 -9.94 6.02
N SER A 79 -0.76 -9.65 7.17
CA SER A 79 -1.35 -8.82 8.23
C SER A 79 -0.87 -7.36 8.21
N GLY A 80 0.19 -7.06 7.45
CA GLY A 80 0.68 -5.71 7.23
C GLY A 80 1.76 -5.64 6.16
N LEU A 81 2.20 -4.44 5.83
CA LEU A 81 3.19 -4.17 4.80
C LEU A 81 4.14 -3.08 5.29
N VAL A 82 5.44 -3.31 5.12
CA VAL A 82 6.47 -2.28 5.32
C VAL A 82 7.10 -1.94 3.99
N VAL A 83 7.05 -0.67 3.63
CA VAL A 83 7.69 -0.17 2.41
C VAL A 83 8.87 0.70 2.80
N HIS A 84 10.03 0.47 2.21
CA HIS A 84 11.20 1.30 2.45
C HIS A 84 11.68 2.02 1.18
N ALA A 85 12.17 3.25 1.36
CA ALA A 85 12.95 3.91 0.32
C ALA A 85 14.31 3.22 0.16
N ASN A 86 14.80 3.15 -1.08
CA ASN A 86 16.15 2.76 -1.42
C ASN A 86 16.71 3.77 -2.44
N ASN A 87 17.97 3.61 -2.85
CA ASN A 87 18.62 4.50 -3.81
C ASN A 87 18.20 4.20 -5.27
N ASP A 88 17.13 3.45 -5.49
CA ASP A 88 16.66 3.14 -6.83
C ASP A 88 16.02 4.37 -7.47
N THR A 89 16.32 4.58 -8.75
CA THR A 89 15.62 5.56 -9.57
C THR A 89 14.24 5.01 -9.93
N LEU A 90 13.19 5.78 -9.60
CA LEU A 90 11.83 5.53 -10.08
C LEU A 90 11.58 6.43 -11.28
N ASP A 91 11.18 5.84 -12.41
CA ASP A 91 10.84 6.62 -13.62
C ASP A 91 9.64 7.55 -13.35
N TYR A 92 8.63 7.02 -12.67
CA TYR A 92 7.44 7.75 -12.26
C TYR A 92 6.80 7.03 -11.07
N PHE A 93 6.26 7.80 -10.14
CA PHE A 93 5.49 7.26 -9.03
C PHE A 93 4.47 8.28 -8.53
N THR A 94 3.20 7.90 -8.54
CA THR A 94 2.10 8.71 -8.04
C THR A 94 1.00 7.80 -7.57
N HIS A 95 0.54 8.03 -6.35
CA HIS A 95 -0.58 7.30 -5.76
C HIS A 95 -1.95 7.87 -6.14
N ASP A 96 -1.98 9.09 -6.69
CA ASP A 96 -3.22 9.80 -7.03
C ASP A 96 -3.82 9.30 -8.36
N TYR A 97 -5.06 9.71 -8.62
CA TYR A 97 -5.79 9.42 -9.85
C TYR A 97 -5.20 10.19 -11.05
N GLN A 98 -5.49 9.73 -12.27
CA GLN A 98 -5.04 10.45 -13.48
C GLN A 98 -5.69 11.83 -13.64
N CYS A 99 -6.94 11.94 -13.16
CA CYS A 99 -7.69 13.18 -13.01
C CYS A 99 -8.00 13.39 -11.53
N PRO A 100 -7.20 14.18 -10.80
CA PRO A 100 -7.53 14.53 -9.42
C PRO A 100 -8.88 15.27 -9.34
N ASN A 101 -9.65 14.99 -8.28
CA ASN A 101 -10.94 15.65 -7.98
C ASN A 101 -11.92 15.77 -9.17
N PRO A 102 -12.24 14.67 -9.89
CA PRO A 102 -13.03 14.76 -11.12
C PRO A 102 -14.47 15.26 -10.86
N LEU A 103 -15.02 14.97 -9.69
CA LEU A 103 -16.38 15.38 -9.30
C LEU A 103 -16.48 16.84 -8.84
N SER A 104 -15.35 17.49 -8.57
CA SER A 104 -15.30 18.89 -8.13
C SER A 104 -14.57 19.79 -9.15
N SER A 105 -14.16 19.22 -10.28
CA SER A 105 -13.50 19.94 -11.36
C SER A 105 -14.53 20.45 -12.36
N LEU A 106 -14.16 21.50 -13.10
CA LEU A 106 -14.95 21.97 -14.23
C LEU A 106 -14.97 20.90 -15.32
N ASP A 107 -16.14 20.69 -15.92
CA ASP A 107 -16.33 19.67 -16.95
C ASP A 107 -15.38 19.87 -18.14
N GLY A 108 -14.76 18.77 -18.56
CA GLY A 108 -13.88 18.75 -19.73
C GLY A 108 -12.49 19.33 -19.53
N THR A 109 -12.08 19.65 -18.30
CA THR A 109 -10.71 20.10 -17.98
C THR A 109 -9.70 18.96 -17.91
N CYS A 110 -10.10 17.76 -17.48
CA CYS A 110 -9.30 16.54 -17.55
C CYS A 110 -9.99 15.52 -18.45
N LYS A 111 -9.31 15.04 -19.49
CA LYS A 111 -9.86 14.10 -20.50
C LYS A 111 -8.87 12.97 -20.77
N ARG A 112 -9.34 11.88 -21.40
CA ARG A 112 -8.49 10.71 -21.73
C ARG A 112 -7.24 11.07 -22.52
N ASP A 113 -7.33 12.06 -23.39
CA ASP A 113 -6.21 12.51 -24.23
C ASP A 113 -5.39 13.64 -23.56
N SER A 114 -5.79 14.08 -22.37
CA SER A 114 -5.18 15.18 -21.61
C SER A 114 -5.39 14.96 -20.11
N PHE A 115 -4.75 13.91 -19.60
CA PHE A 115 -4.67 13.68 -18.17
C PHE A 115 -3.70 14.67 -17.54
N TRP A 116 -4.10 15.26 -16.41
CA TRP A 116 -3.22 16.12 -15.61
C TRP A 116 -2.11 15.30 -14.95
N ASN A 117 -2.42 14.05 -14.62
CA ASN A 117 -1.49 13.09 -14.04
C ASN A 117 -1.45 11.81 -14.90
N PRO A 118 -0.72 11.78 -16.02
CA PRO A 118 -0.74 10.65 -16.95
C PRO A 118 -0.26 9.33 -16.32
N HIS A 119 0.57 9.41 -15.28
CA HIS A 119 1.08 8.24 -14.56
C HIS A 119 0.25 7.87 -13.32
N GLY A 120 -0.88 8.55 -13.08
CA GLY A 120 -1.75 8.30 -11.92
C GLY A 120 -2.18 6.84 -11.82
N THR A 121 -1.97 6.23 -10.66
CA THR A 121 -2.27 4.80 -10.44
C THR A 121 -3.47 4.55 -9.54
N ALA A 122 -4.02 5.59 -8.90
CA ALA A 122 -5.15 5.48 -7.99
C ALA A 122 -4.93 4.50 -6.82
N GLN A 123 -3.67 4.31 -6.39
CA GLN A 123 -3.25 3.23 -5.49
C GLN A 123 -3.96 3.24 -4.13
N TYR A 124 -4.47 4.39 -3.67
CA TYR A 124 -5.23 4.50 -2.41
C TYR A 124 -6.70 4.06 -2.49
N ASN A 125 -7.26 3.89 -3.69
CA ASN A 125 -8.68 3.53 -3.86
C ASN A 125 -8.95 2.03 -3.67
N TYR A 126 -7.91 1.20 -3.56
CA TYR A 126 -8.02 -0.26 -3.67
C TYR A 126 -7.65 -1.01 -2.39
N ILE A 127 -8.09 -0.52 -1.23
CA ILE A 127 -8.30 -1.41 -0.08
C ILE A 127 -9.82 -1.58 0.07
N PRO A 128 -10.46 -2.33 -0.84
CA PRO A 128 -11.89 -2.55 -0.76
C PRO A 128 -12.19 -3.33 0.52
N HIS A 129 -12.99 -2.73 1.41
CA HIS A 129 -13.83 -3.50 2.28
C HIS A 129 -15.10 -3.81 1.48
N PRO A 130 -15.30 -5.05 0.97
CA PRO A 130 -16.64 -5.44 0.56
C PRO A 130 -17.54 -5.39 1.80
N ASN A 131 -18.85 -5.27 1.55
CA ASN A 131 -19.94 -5.08 2.52
C ASN A 131 -20.11 -6.19 3.58
N ASN A 132 -19.06 -6.91 3.94
CA ASN A 132 -19.00 -7.79 5.10
C ASN A 132 -18.09 -7.15 6.14
N ALA A 133 -18.70 -6.74 7.25
CA ALA A 133 -18.06 -6.23 8.45
C ALA A 133 -17.20 -7.29 9.16
N HIS A 134 -16.20 -7.84 8.48
CA HIS A 134 -15.18 -8.72 9.06
C HIS A 134 -13.78 -8.25 8.63
N ASN A 135 -13.26 -7.28 9.38
CA ASN A 135 -11.93 -7.29 9.99
C ASN A 135 -10.64 -7.52 9.16
N SER A 136 -10.59 -7.37 7.83
CA SER A 136 -9.27 -7.33 7.16
C SER A 136 -8.63 -5.92 7.26
N GLN A 137 -8.16 -5.59 8.46
CA GLN A 137 -7.42 -4.37 8.75
C GLN A 137 -5.95 -4.55 8.34
N PHE A 138 -5.61 -4.10 7.13
CA PHE A 138 -4.26 -4.13 6.58
C PHE A 138 -3.43 -2.95 7.07
N SER A 139 -2.36 -3.22 7.83
CA SER A 139 -1.46 -2.18 8.34
C SER A 139 -0.33 -1.86 7.35
N CYS A 140 -0.32 -0.67 6.74
CA CYS A 140 0.84 -0.23 5.94
C CYS A 140 1.70 0.77 6.71
N PHE A 141 3.01 0.51 6.73
CA PHE A 141 4.02 1.42 7.24
C PHE A 141 5.01 1.77 6.14
N TYR A 142 5.35 3.05 6.04
CA TYR A 142 6.41 3.56 5.20
C TYR A 142 7.62 3.94 6.06
N TYR A 143 8.80 3.56 5.59
CA TYR A 143 10.07 3.85 6.23
C TYR A 143 10.98 4.60 5.26
N LYS A 144 11.43 5.79 5.67
CA LYS A 144 12.50 6.52 4.97
C LYS A 144 13.75 6.40 5.84
N ASN A 145 14.83 5.82 5.28
CA ASN A 145 16.13 5.87 5.92
C ASN A 145 16.52 7.35 6.15
N SER A 146 16.67 7.77 7.40
CA SER A 146 17.26 9.06 7.75
C SER A 146 18.79 8.95 7.73
N LEU A 147 19.36 8.62 6.56
CA LEU A 147 20.80 8.65 6.35
C LEU A 147 21.12 9.58 5.18
N SER A 148 20.85 10.87 5.40
CA SER A 148 21.52 12.00 4.75
C SER A 148 21.06 13.30 5.42
N GLU A 149 21.79 13.68 6.48
CA GLU A 149 22.06 15.10 6.76
C GLU A 149 23.14 15.59 5.79
#